data_AF-A0A539DXS9-F1
#
_entry.id   AF-A0A539DXS9-F1
#
_cell.length_a   1.000
_cell.length_b   1.000
_cell.length_c   1.000
_cell.angle_alpha   90.00
_cell.angle_beta   90.00
_cell.angle_gamma   90.00
#
_symmetry.space_group_name_H-M   'P 1'
#
loop_
_entity.id
_entity.type
_entity.pdbx_description
1 polymer ?
#
loop_
_entity_poly.entity_id
_entity_poly.type
_entity_poly.pdbx_seq_one_letter_code
_entity_poly.pdbx_strand_id
1 'polypeptide(L)'
;MNPLPIDEVLSQLCEALRNNHCAVLQAAPGAGKTTRVPLRLLTEPWLTGQRIVMLEPRRLAARAAAYRMAAELGEGVGQTVGYRTRLDSNVSAATRIEVVTEGILTRQLQRDPELAGIGLRRALLSCDGTL
;
A
#
# COMPACT_ATOMS: atom_id res chain seq x y z
N MET A 1 12.84 8.66 -13.89
CA MET A 1 12.52 7.42 -13.14
C MET A 1 12.74 6.24 -14.07
N ASN A 2 13.23 5.11 -13.55
CA ASN A 2 13.38 3.90 -14.36
C ASN A 2 11.99 3.25 -14.55
N PRO A 3 11.57 2.90 -15.78
CA PRO A 3 10.30 2.22 -16.01
C PRO A 3 10.31 0.85 -15.33
N LEU A 4 9.18 0.47 -14.73
CA LEU A 4 8.96 -0.84 -14.13
C LEU A 4 7.84 -1.57 -14.86
N PRO A 5 7.87 -2.92 -14.94
CA PRO A 5 6.84 -3.70 -15.63
C PRO A 5 5.41 -3.41 -15.16
N ILE A 6 5.24 -3.00 -13.90
CA ILE A 6 3.91 -2.67 -13.37
C ILE A 6 3.29 -1.43 -14.01
N ASP A 7 4.10 -0.51 -14.54
CA ASP A 7 3.64 0.79 -15.04
C ASP A 7 2.65 0.63 -16.20
N GLU A 8 2.80 -0.44 -17.00
CA GLU A 8 1.93 -0.77 -18.14
C GLU A 8 0.50 -1.15 -17.73
N VAL A 9 0.32 -1.69 -16.52
CA VAL A 9 -0.98 -2.21 -16.04
C VAL A 9 -1.64 -1.32 -14.98
N LEU A 10 -0.96 -0.25 -14.55
CA LEU A 10 -1.46 0.66 -13.51
C LEU A 10 -2.80 1.32 -13.88
N SER A 11 -2.95 1.75 -15.14
CA SER A 11 -4.18 2.40 -15.60
C SER A 11 -5.37 1.44 -15.54
N GLN A 12 -5.19 0.20 -16.03
CA GLN A 12 -6.21 -0.84 -15.99
C GLN A 12 -6.58 -1.22 -14.55
N LEU A 13 -5.60 -1.30 -13.65
CA LEU A 13 -5.84 -1.56 -12.24
C LEU A 13 -6.68 -0.45 -11.59
N CYS A 14 -6.37 0.82 -11.86
CA CYS A 14 -7.12 1.95 -11.32
C CYS A 14 -8.56 1.96 -11.82
N GLU A 15 -8.79 1.64 -13.08
CA GLU A 15 -10.13 1.51 -13.66
C GLU A 15 -10.90 0.35 -13.02
N ALA A 16 -10.26 -0.82 -12.87
CA ALA A 16 -10.87 -1.97 -12.22
C ALA A 16 -11.28 -1.66 -10.77
N LEU A 17 -10.41 -0.99 -10.00
CA LEU A 17 -10.69 -0.58 -8.61
C LEU A 17 -11.70 0.56 -8.51
N ARG A 18 -11.85 1.39 -9.54
CA ARG A 18 -12.89 2.42 -9.58
C ARG A 18 -14.28 1.81 -9.75
N ASN A 19 -14.38 0.75 -10.56
CA ASN A 19 -15.65 0.12 -10.90
C ASN A 19 -16.01 -1.07 -10.00
N ASN A 20 -15.04 -1.61 -9.24
CA ASN A 20 -15.21 -2.79 -8.39
C ASN A 20 -14.63 -2.56 -7.00
N HIS A 21 -15.13 -3.31 -6.02
CA HIS A 21 -14.61 -3.26 -4.65
C HIS A 21 -13.30 -4.05 -4.44
N CYS A 22 -12.84 -4.82 -5.44
CA CYS A 22 -11.67 -5.66 -5.35
C CYS A 22 -11.02 -5.87 -6.73
N ALA A 23 -9.69 -5.96 -6.75
CA ALA A 23 -8.91 -6.40 -7.88
C ALA A 23 -7.76 -7.31 -7.42
N VAL A 24 -7.38 -8.26 -8.28
CA VAL A 24 -6.21 -9.11 -8.11
C VAL A 24 -5.17 -8.72 -9.16
N LEU A 25 -3.95 -8.45 -8.72
CA LEU A 25 -2.87 -8.03 -9.61
C LEU A 25 -1.69 -9.00 -9.52
N GLN A 26 -1.54 -9.84 -10.53
CA GLN A 26 -0.41 -10.77 -10.67
C GLN A 26 0.69 -10.15 -11.55
N ALA A 27 1.96 -10.30 -11.14
CA ALA A 27 3.16 -9.88 -11.88
C ALA A 27 4.39 -10.45 -11.16
N ALA A 28 5.51 -10.51 -11.87
CA ALA A 28 6.74 -11.09 -11.34
C ALA A 28 7.27 -10.35 -10.09
N PRO A 29 7.99 -11.04 -9.18
CA PRO A 29 8.78 -10.39 -8.14
C PRO A 29 9.69 -9.30 -8.71
N GLY A 30 9.82 -8.18 -7.99
CA GLY A 30 10.60 -7.04 -8.47
C GLY A 30 9.91 -6.17 -9.52
N ALA A 31 8.70 -6.51 -9.99
CA ALA A 31 7.96 -5.69 -10.96
C ALA A 31 7.54 -4.31 -10.45
N GLY A 32 7.69 -4.01 -9.16
CA GLY A 32 7.35 -2.71 -8.57
C GLY A 32 5.98 -2.62 -7.92
N LYS A 33 5.26 -3.73 -7.75
CA LYS A 33 3.90 -3.79 -7.15
C LYS A 33 3.79 -3.01 -5.83
N THR A 34 4.66 -3.37 -4.88
CA THR A 34 4.64 -2.86 -3.51
C THR A 34 4.95 -1.37 -3.43
N THR A 35 5.64 -0.79 -4.42
CA THR A 35 6.05 0.62 -4.36
C THR A 35 5.30 1.52 -5.32
N ARG A 36 4.98 1.07 -6.54
CA ARG A 36 4.26 1.90 -7.52
C ARG A 36 2.76 1.91 -7.32
N VAL A 37 2.15 0.76 -6.98
CA VAL A 37 0.69 0.67 -6.90
C VAL A 37 0.12 1.59 -5.82
N PRO A 38 0.60 1.57 -4.56
CA PRO A 38 0.06 2.45 -3.53
C PRO A 38 0.24 3.94 -3.89
N LEU A 39 1.40 4.31 -4.44
CA LEU A 39 1.68 5.67 -4.87
C LEU A 39 0.77 6.13 -6.00
N ARG A 40 0.51 5.27 -6.99
CA ARG A 40 -0.43 5.58 -8.08
C ARG A 40 -1.86 5.75 -7.57
N LEU A 41 -2.26 5.00 -6.55
CA LEU A 41 -3.59 5.09 -5.96
C LEU A 41 -3.79 6.36 -5.12
N LEU A 42 -2.73 7.00 -4.63
CA LEU A 42 -2.85 8.29 -3.93
C LEU A 42 -3.53 9.39 -4.76
N THR A 43 -3.39 9.33 -6.09
CA THR A 43 -3.93 10.32 -7.01
C THR A 43 -5.34 10.00 -7.48
N GLU A 44 -5.95 8.90 -7.01
CA GLU A 44 -7.30 8.53 -7.40
C GLU A 44 -8.35 9.36 -6.62
N PRO A 45 -9.30 10.04 -7.31
CA PRO A 45 -10.24 10.95 -6.64
C PRO A 45 -11.08 10.31 -5.55
N TRP A 46 -11.46 9.04 -5.70
CA TRP A 46 -12.26 8.28 -4.74
C TRP A 46 -11.49 7.91 -3.46
N LEU A 47 -10.17 8.06 -3.45
CA LEU A 47 -9.31 7.89 -2.28
C LEU A 47 -8.93 9.22 -1.61
N THR A 48 -9.41 10.36 -2.12
CA THR A 48 -9.15 11.68 -1.54
C THR A 48 -9.55 11.72 -0.06
N GLY A 49 -8.62 12.15 0.80
CA GLY A 49 -8.85 12.22 2.25
C GLY A 49 -8.87 10.86 2.97
N GLN A 50 -8.77 9.75 2.24
CA GLN A 50 -8.77 8.40 2.80
C GLN A 50 -7.34 7.83 2.87
N ARG A 51 -7.10 6.99 3.88
CA ARG A 51 -5.84 6.27 4.06
C ARG A 51 -5.84 4.97 3.27
N ILE A 52 -4.65 4.53 2.86
CA ILE A 52 -4.38 3.25 2.21
C ILE A 52 -3.55 2.42 3.20
N VAL A 53 -4.04 1.24 3.54
CA VAL A 53 -3.29 0.28 4.36
C VAL A 53 -2.75 -0.82 3.46
N MET A 54 -1.44 -1.05 3.52
CA MET A 54 -0.77 -2.11 2.76
C MET A 54 -0.21 -3.16 3.71
N LEU A 55 -0.69 -4.40 3.58
CA LEU A 55 -0.16 -5.52 4.34
C LEU A 55 1.18 -5.98 3.74
N GLU A 56 2.22 -6.02 4.56
CA GLU A 56 3.49 -6.67 4.27
C GLU A 56 3.88 -7.56 5.47
N PRO A 57 3.84 -8.90 5.33
CA PRO A 57 4.00 -9.81 6.47
C PRO A 57 5.38 -9.74 7.11
N ARG A 58 6.42 -9.36 6.36
CA ARG A 58 7.80 -9.32 6.87
C ARG A 58 8.14 -7.92 7.37
N ARG A 59 8.44 -7.77 8.66
CA ARG A 59 8.79 -6.47 9.29
C ARG A 59 9.87 -5.68 8.53
N LEU A 60 10.95 -6.36 8.13
CA LEU A 60 12.04 -5.70 7.41
C LEU A 60 11.58 -5.22 6.02
N ALA A 61 10.77 -6.01 5.32
CA ALA A 61 10.20 -5.64 4.03
C ALA A 61 9.18 -4.49 4.18
N ALA A 62 8.37 -4.49 5.24
CA ALA A 62 7.41 -3.41 5.51
C ALA A 62 8.11 -2.06 5.67
N ARG A 63 9.21 -2.04 6.44
CA ARG A 63 10.07 -0.86 6.59
C ARG A 63 10.69 -0.48 5.26
N ALA A 64 11.35 -1.42 4.59
CA ALA A 64 12.01 -1.17 3.31
C ALA A 64 11.06 -0.63 2.23
N ALA A 65 9.83 -1.12 2.18
CA ALA A 65 8.78 -0.64 1.28
C ALA A 65 8.40 0.81 1.58
N ALA A 66 8.16 1.15 2.86
CA ALA A 66 7.85 2.52 3.26
C ALA A 66 8.99 3.49 2.94
N TYR A 67 10.24 3.11 3.24
CA TYR A 67 11.42 3.93 2.90
C TYR A 67 11.58 4.12 1.39
N ARG A 68 11.38 3.07 0.59
CA ARG A 68 11.47 3.16 -0.88
C ARG A 68 10.38 4.08 -1.44
N MET A 69 9.13 3.92 -1.00
CA MET A 69 8.03 4.78 -1.44
C MET A 69 8.21 6.24 -1.03
N ALA A 70 8.64 6.51 0.21
CA ALA A 70 8.93 7.89 0.66
C ALA A 70 10.06 8.52 -0.16
N ALA A 71 11.12 7.77 -0.46
CA ALA A 71 12.21 8.22 -1.32
C ALA A 71 11.75 8.52 -2.76
N GLU A 72 10.82 7.73 -3.32
CA GLU A 72 10.21 8.01 -4.63
C GLU A 72 9.42 9.33 -4.66
N LEU A 73 8.89 9.76 -3.51
CA LEU A 73 8.20 11.04 -3.31
C LEU A 73 9.15 12.19 -2.91
N GLY A 74 10.43 11.91 -2.64
CA GLY A 74 11.39 12.92 -2.17
C GLY A 74 11.18 13.37 -0.73
N GLU A 75 10.49 12.57 0.10
CA GLU A 75 10.16 12.88 1.49
C GLU A 75 10.74 11.87 2.49
N GLY A 76 10.65 12.22 3.77
CA GLY A 76 10.96 11.29 4.87
C GLY A 76 9.78 10.38 5.23
N VAL A 77 10.08 9.15 5.63
CA VAL A 77 9.07 8.24 6.20
C VAL A 77 8.40 8.89 7.41
N GLY A 78 7.07 8.75 7.50
CA GLY A 78 6.22 9.41 8.48
C GLY A 78 5.49 10.63 7.92
N GLN A 79 5.86 11.10 6.73
CA GLN A 79 5.07 12.08 5.95
C GLN A 79 3.94 11.37 5.21
N THR A 80 3.85 11.45 3.88
CA THR A 80 2.80 10.79 3.08
C THR A 80 2.83 9.28 3.25
N VAL A 81 4.01 8.69 3.37
CA VAL A 81 4.21 7.24 3.56
C VAL A 81 4.79 6.92 4.93
N GLY A 82 4.20 5.97 5.63
CA GLY A 82 4.67 5.49 6.93
C GLY A 82 4.54 3.98 7.09
N TYR A 83 5.01 3.45 8.22
CA TYR A 83 4.85 2.04 8.56
C TYR A 83 4.49 1.83 10.03
N ARG A 84 3.84 0.70 10.31
CA ARG A 84 3.60 0.22 11.66
C ARG A 84 3.83 -1.27 11.78
N THR A 85 4.73 -1.64 12.69
CA THR A 85 5.04 -3.03 13.01
C THR A 85 4.86 -3.24 14.52
N ARG A 86 4.98 -4.48 15.01
CA ARG A 86 4.87 -4.76 16.45
C ARG A 86 5.91 -4.02 17.30
N LEU A 87 7.13 -3.82 16.80
CA LEU A 87 8.24 -3.28 17.58
C LEU A 87 8.52 -1.80 17.33
N ASP A 88 8.02 -1.26 16.22
CA ASP A 88 8.41 0.06 15.76
C ASP A 88 7.37 0.62 14.79
N SER A 89 7.22 1.94 14.77
CA SER A 89 6.31 2.66 13.89
C SER A 89 6.83 4.06 13.59
N ASN A 90 6.66 4.49 12.33
CA ASN A 90 6.93 5.86 11.92
C ASN A 90 5.77 6.33 11.02
N VAL A 91 4.81 7.02 11.63
CA VAL A 91 3.59 7.55 11.01
C VAL A 91 3.22 8.87 11.67
N SER A 92 2.48 9.73 10.96
CA SER A 92 1.94 10.97 11.49
C SER A 92 0.49 11.19 11.01
N ALA A 93 -0.11 12.32 11.41
CA ALA A 93 -1.41 12.74 10.88
C ALA A 93 -1.38 13.00 9.35
N ALA A 94 -0.20 13.25 8.77
CA ALA A 94 -0.04 13.43 7.32
C ALA A 94 0.03 12.10 6.55
N THR A 95 0.19 10.97 7.24
CA THR A 95 0.38 9.66 6.60
C THR A 95 -0.88 9.18 5.89
N ARG A 96 -0.75 8.99 4.57
CA ARG A 96 -1.78 8.51 3.67
C ARG A 96 -1.59 7.04 3.30
N ILE A 97 -0.35 6.56 3.18
CA ILE A 97 -0.04 5.12 3.00
C ILE A 97 0.59 4.59 4.28
N GLU A 98 -0.05 3.61 4.92
CA GLU A 98 0.49 2.92 6.09
C GLU A 98 0.82 1.46 5.74
N VAL A 99 2.11 1.13 5.75
CA VAL A 99 2.57 -0.26 5.58
C VAL A 99 2.53 -0.98 6.91
N VAL A 100 1.73 -2.04 7.02
CA VAL A 100 1.49 -2.76 8.28
C VAL A 100 1.87 -4.22 8.18
N THR A 101 2.34 -4.78 9.30
CA THR A 101 2.46 -6.24 9.44
C THR A 101 1.11 -6.87 9.80
N GLU A 102 0.95 -8.17 9.56
CA GLU A 102 -0.29 -8.92 9.83
C GLU A 102 -0.83 -8.69 11.24
N GLY A 103 -0.02 -8.90 12.28
CA GLY A 103 -0.47 -8.69 13.66
C GLY A 103 -0.81 -7.23 14.02
N ILE A 104 -0.47 -6.26 13.18
CA ILE A 104 -0.95 -4.87 13.31
C ILE A 104 -2.31 -4.73 12.64
N LEU A 105 -2.47 -5.22 11.41
CA LEU A 105 -3.74 -5.18 10.69
C LEU A 105 -4.84 -5.92 11.45
N THR A 106 -4.56 -7.12 11.97
CA THR A 106 -5.51 -7.90 12.77
C THR A 106 -5.98 -7.12 14.00
N ARG A 107 -5.08 -6.41 14.68
CA ARG A 107 -5.44 -5.58 15.84
C ARG A 107 -6.24 -4.34 15.46
N GLN A 108 -6.00 -3.75 14.28
CA GLN A 108 -6.83 -2.65 13.77
C GLN A 108 -8.25 -3.14 13.51
N LEU A 109 -8.40 -4.26 12.79
CA LEU A 109 -9.70 -4.88 12.50
C LEU A 109 -10.48 -5.30 13.76
N GLN A 110 -9.79 -5.82 14.78
CA GLN A 110 -10.44 -6.18 16.05
C GLN A 110 -10.98 -4.96 16.81
N ARG A 111 -10.33 -3.80 16.65
CA ARG A 111 -10.73 -2.54 17.32
C ARG A 111 -11.79 -1.79 16.53
N ASP A 112 -11.64 -1.78 15.21
CA ASP A 112 -12.53 -1.13 14.27
C ASP A 112 -12.73 -2.08 13.07
N PRO A 113 -13.78 -2.91 13.10
CA PRO A 113 -14.09 -3.83 12.01
C PRO A 113 -14.43 -3.13 10.69
N GLU A 114 -14.86 -1.87 10.73
CA GLU A 114 -15.22 -1.09 9.54
C GLU A 114 -14.02 -0.40 8.90
N LEU A 115 -12.89 -0.32 9.62
CA LEU A 115 -11.67 0.38 9.21
C LEU A 115 -11.99 1.82 8.74
N ALA A 116 -12.68 2.59 9.59
CA ALA A 116 -13.15 3.93 9.26
C ALA A 116 -11.99 4.85 8.80
N GLY A 117 -12.20 5.52 7.67
CA GLY A 117 -11.20 6.39 7.05
C GLY A 117 -10.13 5.65 6.22
N ILE A 118 -10.20 4.32 6.07
CA ILE A 118 -9.40 3.56 5.11
C ILE A 118 -10.23 3.36 3.84
N GLY A 119 -9.69 3.84 2.72
CA GLY A 119 -10.42 3.90 1.46
C GLY A 119 -10.36 2.63 0.63
N LEU A 120 -9.26 1.90 0.78
CA LEU A 120 -9.02 0.68 0.03
C LEU A 120 -9.50 -0.52 0.85
N ARG A 121 -10.74 -0.96 0.61
CA ARG A 121 -11.36 -2.01 1.42
C ARG A 121 -10.93 -3.43 1.03
N ARG A 122 -10.59 -3.68 -0.25
CA ARG A 122 -9.96 -4.93 -0.72
C ARG A 122 -9.13 -4.68 -1.99
N ALA A 123 -7.83 -4.93 -1.96
CA ALA A 123 -7.06 -5.25 -3.17
C ALA A 123 -6.03 -6.31 -2.79
N LEU A 124 -5.93 -7.36 -3.59
CA LEU A 124 -4.97 -8.43 -3.38
C LEU A 124 -3.83 -8.25 -4.38
N LEU A 125 -2.72 -7.73 -3.88
CA LEU A 125 -1.47 -7.70 -4.62
C LEU A 125 -0.79 -9.05 -4.39
N SER A 126 -0.98 -10.01 -5.30
CA SER A 126 -0.27 -11.27 -5.23
C SER A 126 1.16 -11.12 -5.73
N CYS A 127 2.11 -11.52 -4.89
CA CYS A 127 3.50 -11.75 -5.24
C CYS A 127 3.72 -13.27 -5.28
N ASP A 128 3.20 -13.96 -6.29
CA ASP A 128 3.45 -15.39 -6.42
C ASP A 128 4.85 -15.63 -7.00
N GLY A 129 5.73 -16.14 -6.15
CA GLY A 129 6.67 -17.17 -6.55
C GLY A 129 6.07 -18.52 -6.16
N THR A 130 5.63 -19.28 -7.17
CA THR A 130 5.07 -20.65 -7.12
C THR A 130 3.60 -20.77 -6.69
N LEU A 131 2.75 -21.22 -7.63
CA LEU A 131 1.48 -21.90 -7.38
C LEU A 131 1.76 -23.28 -6.78
#